data_AF-A0A9X1MHS3-F1
#
_entry.id   AF-A0A9X1MHS3-F1
#
_cell.length_a   1.000
_cell.length_b   1.000
_cell.length_c   1.000
_cell.angle_alpha   90.00
_cell.angle_beta   90.00
_cell.angle_gamma   90.00
#
_symmetry.space_group_name_H-M   'P 1'
#
loop_
_entity.id
_entity.type
_entity.pdbx_description
1 polymer ?
#
loop_
_entity_poly.entity_id
_entity_poly.type
_entity_poly.pdbx_seq_one_letter_code
_entity_poly.pdbx_strand_id
1 'polypeptide(L)'
;MTTLDLPTAQGRNTDAPMARAAVEFTRSHGRLPGAGEPELHTWLERKRRAARKGQLNAQLGAWLDENLPGWANSREDRWKASLAAAVAARTAGESPDRATRTWLGTQRRAAASGKLAPERRRALQDAFGGWLETPPRRMATWDERADDVTDFVDLHGRLPSLTGRDDEVSLARWLTHQRAKARAGKLASSRMNRLDKDAPGWLPLAEGRDFPWQTKARALAGFVAGTGRWPVPSVPAEAALAAWARSQRSAHRTGRLTAERAGHLEAIPGWPDAAIAKGGTI
;
A
#
# COMPACT_ATOMS: atom_id res chain seq x y z
N MET A 1 2.63 14.77 -44.74
CA MET A 1 1.36 14.54 -44.03
C MET A 1 0.28 14.51 -45.08
N THR A 2 -0.29 13.35 -45.34
CA THR A 2 -1.39 13.19 -46.32
C THR A 2 -2.66 13.61 -45.62
N THR A 3 -3.17 14.80 -45.89
CA THR A 3 -4.48 15.23 -45.38
C THR A 3 -5.52 14.27 -45.94
N LEU A 4 -6.01 13.32 -45.15
CA LEU A 4 -7.12 12.48 -45.58
C LEU A 4 -8.35 13.39 -45.71
N ASP A 5 -8.86 13.53 -46.92
CA ASP A 5 -10.09 14.29 -47.16
C ASP A 5 -11.30 13.54 -46.62
N LEU A 6 -12.24 14.27 -46.04
CA LEU A 6 -13.52 13.74 -45.58
C LEU A 6 -14.31 13.20 -46.80
N PRO A 7 -14.92 12.00 -46.72
CA PRO A 7 -15.65 11.45 -47.86
C PRO A 7 -16.89 12.30 -48.19
N THR A 8 -16.87 12.94 -49.36
CA THR A 8 -18.02 13.67 -49.93
C THR A 8 -18.88 12.69 -50.72
N ALA A 9 -19.83 12.00 -50.07
CA ALA A 9 -20.79 11.14 -50.77
C ALA A 9 -22.15 11.82 -50.96
N GLN A 10 -22.71 11.66 -52.17
CA GLN A 10 -24.01 12.17 -52.63
C GLN A 10 -25.18 11.60 -51.81
N GLY A 11 -26.04 12.48 -51.28
CA GLY A 11 -27.19 12.15 -50.41
C GLY A 11 -27.21 13.02 -49.15
N ARG A 12 -28.31 13.01 -48.36
CA ARG A 12 -28.43 13.77 -47.09
C ARG A 12 -27.38 13.30 -46.07
N ASN A 13 -26.18 13.83 -46.21
CA ASN A 13 -25.00 13.40 -45.49
C ASN A 13 -24.75 14.35 -44.31
N THR A 14 -25.25 13.99 -43.15
CA THR A 14 -25.04 14.73 -41.90
C THR A 14 -23.70 14.41 -41.24
N ASP A 15 -22.89 13.49 -41.80
CA ASP A 15 -21.66 13.03 -41.14
C ASP A 15 -20.51 14.02 -41.23
N ALA A 16 -20.33 14.68 -42.38
CA ALA A 16 -19.25 15.65 -42.55
C ALA A 16 -19.34 16.87 -41.61
N PRO A 17 -20.50 17.55 -41.47
CA PRO A 17 -20.63 18.65 -40.52
C PRO A 17 -20.51 18.16 -39.06
N MET A 18 -21.09 17.00 -38.72
CA MET A 18 -20.99 16.45 -37.36
C MET A 18 -19.55 16.04 -36.99
N ALA A 19 -18.80 15.47 -37.93
CA ALA A 19 -17.40 15.08 -37.72
C ALA A 19 -16.52 16.31 -37.48
N ARG A 20 -16.68 17.37 -38.29
CA ARG A 20 -15.97 18.64 -38.09
C ARG A 20 -16.32 19.29 -36.75
N ALA A 21 -17.61 19.35 -36.41
CA ALA A 21 -18.08 19.91 -35.15
C ALA A 21 -17.55 19.12 -33.93
N ALA A 22 -17.48 17.79 -34.01
CA ALA A 22 -16.92 16.97 -32.93
C ALA A 22 -15.41 17.22 -32.74
N VAL A 23 -14.65 17.42 -33.82
CA VAL A 23 -13.21 17.76 -33.77
C VAL A 23 -13.00 19.15 -33.19
N GLU A 24 -13.75 20.13 -33.66
CA GLU A 24 -13.68 21.51 -33.16
C GLU A 24 -14.04 21.59 -31.67
N PHE A 25 -15.11 20.90 -31.26
CA PHE A 25 -15.48 20.75 -29.86
C PHE A 25 -14.33 20.14 -29.03
N THR A 26 -13.74 19.04 -29.52
CA THR A 26 -12.67 18.35 -28.79
C THR A 26 -11.42 19.21 -28.67
N ARG A 27 -11.07 19.99 -29.71
CA ARG A 27 -9.94 20.94 -29.67
C ARG A 27 -10.19 22.08 -28.69
N SER A 28 -11.41 22.61 -28.64
CA SER A 28 -11.76 23.74 -27.76
C SER A 28 -11.92 23.33 -26.29
N HIS A 29 -12.46 22.13 -26.02
CA HIS A 29 -12.80 21.70 -24.66
C HIS A 29 -11.83 20.66 -24.07
N GLY A 30 -10.88 20.14 -24.86
CA GLY A 30 -9.95 19.10 -24.42
C GLY A 30 -10.60 17.75 -24.11
N ARG A 31 -11.88 17.55 -24.47
CA ARG A 31 -12.64 16.31 -24.25
C ARG A 31 -13.57 16.00 -25.42
N LEU A 32 -13.90 14.73 -25.60
CA LEU A 32 -14.93 14.32 -26.56
C LEU A 32 -16.32 14.83 -26.13
N PRO A 33 -17.23 15.12 -27.09
CA PRO A 33 -18.63 15.43 -26.82
C PRO A 33 -19.31 14.33 -25.97
N GLY A 34 -20.03 14.76 -24.94
CA GLY A 34 -20.70 13.91 -23.95
C GLY A 34 -22.19 14.19 -23.86
N ALA A 35 -22.85 13.74 -22.80
CA ALA A 35 -24.29 13.93 -22.62
C ALA A 35 -24.75 15.42 -22.60
N GLY A 36 -23.83 16.36 -22.36
CA GLY A 36 -24.09 17.82 -22.45
C GLY A 36 -24.22 18.34 -23.89
N GLU A 37 -23.75 17.58 -24.88
CA GLU A 37 -23.82 17.90 -26.31
C GLU A 37 -24.58 16.77 -27.04
N PRO A 38 -25.92 16.68 -26.85
CA PRO A 38 -26.70 15.48 -27.17
C PRO A 38 -26.61 15.07 -28.64
N GLU A 39 -26.59 16.03 -29.57
CA GLU A 39 -26.49 15.76 -31.01
C GLU A 39 -25.16 15.11 -31.39
N LEU A 40 -24.04 15.70 -30.94
CA LEU A 40 -22.69 15.17 -31.19
C LEU A 40 -22.47 13.84 -30.46
N HIS A 41 -23.00 13.70 -29.26
CA HIS A 41 -22.93 12.47 -28.49
C HIS A 41 -23.68 11.32 -29.16
N THR A 42 -24.94 11.54 -29.55
CA THR A 42 -25.75 10.54 -30.26
C THR A 42 -25.12 10.17 -31.61
N TRP A 43 -24.56 11.15 -32.33
CA TRP A 43 -23.84 10.88 -33.57
C TRP A 43 -22.59 10.00 -33.33
N LEU A 44 -21.76 10.33 -32.33
CA LEU A 44 -20.60 9.53 -31.96
C LEU A 44 -20.97 8.09 -31.56
N GLU A 45 -22.04 7.91 -30.77
CA GLU A 45 -22.52 6.58 -30.40
C GLU A 45 -22.96 5.75 -31.60
N ARG A 46 -23.62 6.37 -32.58
CA ARG A 46 -23.98 5.71 -33.85
C ARG A 46 -22.74 5.28 -34.62
N LYS A 47 -21.70 6.14 -34.71
CA LYS A 47 -20.44 5.79 -35.37
C LYS A 47 -19.69 4.67 -34.66
N ARG A 48 -19.61 4.72 -33.32
CA ARG A 48 -19.03 3.63 -32.51
C ARG A 48 -19.74 2.30 -32.74
N ARG A 49 -21.08 2.32 -32.82
CA ARG A 49 -21.87 1.12 -33.11
C ARG A 49 -21.63 0.60 -34.52
N ALA A 50 -21.56 1.48 -35.52
CA ALA A 50 -21.27 1.11 -36.91
C ALA A 50 -19.87 0.48 -37.03
N ALA A 51 -18.85 1.08 -36.41
CA ALA A 51 -17.49 0.53 -36.41
C ALA A 51 -17.40 -0.83 -35.74
N ARG A 52 -18.06 -1.04 -34.59
CA ARG A 52 -18.13 -2.36 -33.94
C ARG A 52 -18.76 -3.45 -34.81
N LYS A 53 -19.66 -3.07 -35.73
CA LYS A 53 -20.30 -3.99 -36.67
C LYS A 53 -19.54 -4.12 -37.99
N GLY A 54 -18.41 -3.43 -38.17
CA GLY A 54 -17.70 -3.37 -39.46
C GLY A 54 -18.48 -2.64 -40.56
N GLN A 55 -19.45 -1.81 -40.18
CA GLN A 55 -20.38 -1.10 -41.08
C GLN A 55 -20.03 0.39 -41.26
N LEU A 56 -18.91 0.84 -40.69
CA LEU A 56 -18.46 2.22 -40.85
C LEU A 56 -17.75 2.38 -42.20
N ASN A 57 -18.03 3.48 -42.90
CA ASN A 57 -17.28 3.86 -44.09
C ASN A 57 -15.78 3.95 -43.76
N ALA A 58 -14.93 3.25 -44.51
CA ALA A 58 -13.50 3.13 -44.23
C ALA A 58 -12.76 4.48 -44.26
N GLN A 59 -13.12 5.38 -45.19
CA GLN A 59 -12.53 6.71 -45.31
C GLN A 59 -12.94 7.60 -44.13
N LEU A 60 -14.20 7.54 -43.70
CA LEU A 60 -14.65 8.24 -42.49
C LEU A 60 -14.01 7.67 -41.23
N GLY A 61 -13.84 6.35 -41.14
CA GLY A 61 -13.15 5.70 -40.03
C GLY A 61 -11.71 6.17 -39.90
N ALA A 62 -10.93 6.08 -40.98
CA ALA A 62 -9.55 6.55 -41.02
C ALA A 62 -9.44 8.05 -40.68
N TRP A 63 -10.37 8.86 -41.20
CA TRP A 63 -10.42 10.29 -40.88
C TRP A 63 -10.65 10.55 -39.40
N LEU A 64 -11.59 9.84 -38.77
CA LEU A 64 -11.87 9.96 -37.34
C LEU A 64 -10.72 9.45 -36.47
N ASP A 65 -10.04 8.39 -36.90
CA ASP A 65 -8.85 7.87 -36.22
C ASP A 65 -7.71 8.91 -36.20
N GLU A 66 -7.53 9.65 -37.31
CA GLU A 66 -6.53 10.72 -37.42
C GLU A 66 -6.94 12.01 -36.68
N ASN A 67 -8.19 12.44 -36.81
CA ASN A 67 -8.63 13.78 -36.40
C ASN A 67 -9.36 13.83 -35.05
N LEU A 68 -9.87 12.69 -34.56
CA LEU A 68 -10.62 12.60 -33.32
C LEU A 68 -10.13 11.42 -32.45
N PRO A 69 -8.89 11.44 -31.94
CA PRO A 69 -8.32 10.34 -31.17
C PRO A 69 -9.22 9.89 -30.01
N GLY A 70 -9.42 8.58 -29.88
CA GLY A 70 -10.27 7.99 -28.84
C GLY A 70 -11.77 8.00 -29.13
N TRP A 71 -12.22 8.49 -30.30
CA TRP A 71 -13.64 8.51 -30.67
C TRP A 71 -14.29 7.12 -30.62
N ALA A 72 -13.54 6.07 -30.95
CA ALA A 72 -14.03 4.69 -30.99
C ALA A 72 -14.41 4.17 -29.59
N ASN A 73 -13.90 4.79 -28.52
CA ASN A 73 -14.07 4.36 -27.13
C ASN A 73 -13.74 2.86 -26.97
N SER A 74 -12.66 2.43 -27.64
CA SER A 74 -12.25 1.04 -27.64
C SER A 74 -11.70 0.63 -26.27
N ARG A 75 -11.45 -0.67 -26.08
CA ARG A 75 -10.72 -1.14 -24.89
C ARG A 75 -9.32 -0.53 -24.83
N GLU A 76 -8.71 -0.28 -25.98
CA GLU A 76 -7.37 0.30 -26.09
C GLU A 76 -7.39 1.79 -25.76
N ASP A 77 -8.37 2.55 -26.26
CA ASP A 77 -8.49 3.99 -25.94
C ASP A 77 -8.70 4.22 -24.44
N ARG A 78 -9.57 3.43 -23.82
CA ARG A 78 -9.79 3.49 -22.36
C ARG A 78 -8.54 3.11 -21.59
N TRP A 79 -7.75 2.16 -22.09
CA TRP A 79 -6.48 1.78 -21.49
C TRP A 79 -5.46 2.94 -21.58
N LYS A 80 -5.32 3.55 -22.77
CA LYS A 80 -4.47 4.73 -22.98
C LYS A 80 -4.89 5.93 -22.13
N ALA A 81 -6.20 6.18 -22.02
CA ALA A 81 -6.72 7.25 -21.18
C ALA A 81 -6.40 7.03 -19.68
N SER A 82 -6.51 5.78 -19.21
CA SER A 82 -6.16 5.43 -17.83
C SER A 82 -4.64 5.51 -17.58
N LEU A 83 -3.82 5.15 -18.58
CA LEU A 83 -2.37 5.35 -18.53
C LEU A 83 -2.03 6.84 -18.46
N ALA A 84 -2.62 7.66 -19.31
CA ALA A 84 -2.41 9.11 -19.34
C ALA A 84 -2.81 9.77 -18.01
N ALA A 85 -3.95 9.39 -17.43
CA ALA A 85 -4.37 9.87 -16.12
C ALA A 85 -3.38 9.47 -15.00
N ALA A 86 -2.87 8.24 -15.03
CA ALA A 86 -1.88 7.78 -14.08
C ALA A 86 -0.53 8.51 -14.22
N VAL A 87 -0.10 8.78 -15.46
CA VAL A 87 1.12 9.54 -15.74
C VAL A 87 0.94 10.99 -15.27
N ALA A 88 -0.18 11.63 -15.60
CA ALA A 88 -0.47 13.00 -15.20
C ALA A 88 -0.43 13.18 -13.68
N ALA A 89 -1.08 12.28 -12.93
CA ALA A 89 -1.03 12.31 -11.46
C ALA A 89 0.40 12.17 -10.94
N ARG A 90 1.20 11.26 -11.53
CA ARG A 90 2.61 11.08 -11.14
C ARG A 90 3.47 12.31 -11.46
N THR A 91 3.32 12.89 -12.65
CA THR A 91 4.09 14.07 -13.06
C THR A 91 3.74 15.29 -12.21
N ALA A 92 2.48 15.40 -11.76
CA ALA A 92 2.04 16.44 -10.84
C ALA A 92 2.46 16.20 -9.38
N GLY A 93 3.03 15.03 -9.05
CA GLY A 93 3.31 14.64 -7.66
C GLY A 93 2.05 14.40 -6.83
N GLU A 94 0.91 14.23 -7.50
CA GLU A 94 -0.41 14.07 -6.91
C GLU A 94 -0.75 12.60 -6.72
N SER A 95 -1.65 12.33 -5.77
CA SER A 95 -2.18 10.99 -5.61
C SER A 95 -3.25 10.75 -6.67
N PRO A 96 -3.14 9.70 -7.50
CA PRO A 96 -4.14 9.41 -8.50
C PRO A 96 -5.51 9.14 -7.87
N ASP A 97 -6.58 9.46 -8.59
CA ASP A 97 -7.95 9.23 -8.15
C ASP A 97 -8.25 7.73 -7.92
N ARG A 98 -9.41 7.42 -7.31
CA ARG A 98 -9.78 6.04 -6.98
C ARG A 98 -9.86 5.14 -8.22
N ALA A 99 -10.33 5.68 -9.35
CA ALA A 99 -10.47 4.93 -10.59
C ALA A 99 -9.11 4.53 -11.15
N THR A 100 -8.18 5.48 -11.24
CA THR A 100 -6.81 5.31 -11.70
C THR A 100 -6.03 4.36 -10.79
N ARG A 101 -6.17 4.48 -9.46
CA ARG A 101 -5.56 3.55 -8.50
C ARG A 101 -6.07 2.12 -8.66
N THR A 102 -7.37 1.95 -8.87
CA THR A 102 -7.99 0.63 -9.11
C THR A 102 -7.50 0.02 -10.42
N TRP A 103 -7.39 0.84 -11.48
CA TRP A 103 -6.86 0.43 -12.76
C TRP A 103 -5.40 0.00 -12.67
N LEU A 104 -4.54 0.81 -12.03
CA LEU A 104 -3.13 0.50 -11.79
C LEU A 104 -2.96 -0.84 -11.04
N GLY A 105 -3.76 -1.09 -10.00
CA GLY A 105 -3.76 -2.37 -9.29
C GLY A 105 -4.22 -3.56 -10.13
N THR A 106 -5.02 -3.32 -11.17
CA THR A 106 -5.42 -4.35 -12.15
C THR A 106 -4.28 -4.63 -13.14
N GLN A 107 -3.56 -3.60 -13.60
CA GLN A 107 -2.40 -3.77 -14.46
C GLN A 107 -1.27 -4.55 -13.76
N ARG A 108 -0.99 -4.26 -12.48
CA ARG A 108 0.01 -5.04 -11.71
C ARG A 108 -0.35 -6.52 -11.59
N ARG A 109 -1.61 -6.84 -11.33
CA ARG A 109 -2.07 -8.25 -11.28
C ARG A 109 -1.94 -8.93 -12.64
N ALA A 110 -2.27 -8.23 -13.72
CA ALA A 110 -2.08 -8.75 -15.07
C ALA A 110 -0.60 -8.97 -15.39
N ALA A 111 0.29 -8.06 -14.99
CA ALA A 111 1.73 -8.19 -15.14
C ALA A 111 2.30 -9.39 -14.36
N ALA A 112 1.94 -9.52 -13.07
CA ALA A 112 2.40 -10.60 -12.21
C ALA A 112 1.91 -11.99 -12.67
N SER A 113 0.73 -12.06 -13.31
CA SER A 113 0.19 -13.31 -13.86
C SER A 113 0.62 -13.59 -15.31
N GLY A 114 1.50 -12.77 -15.89
CA GLY A 114 1.95 -12.91 -17.29
C GLY A 114 0.88 -12.58 -18.34
N LYS A 115 -0.27 -12.02 -17.95
CA LYS A 115 -1.42 -11.72 -18.83
C LYS A 115 -1.41 -10.30 -19.40
N LEU A 116 -0.39 -9.50 -19.06
CA LEU A 116 -0.24 -8.15 -19.59
C LEU A 116 0.51 -8.20 -20.92
N ALA A 117 -0.11 -7.68 -21.98
CA ALA A 117 0.50 -7.59 -23.31
C ALA A 117 1.87 -6.90 -23.26
N PRO A 118 2.87 -7.34 -24.06
CA PRO A 118 4.23 -6.80 -24.03
C PRO A 118 4.30 -5.28 -24.18
N GLU A 119 3.49 -4.72 -25.07
CA GLU A 119 3.43 -3.30 -25.38
C GLU A 119 2.90 -2.49 -24.19
N ARG A 120 1.90 -3.04 -23.50
CA ARG A 120 1.33 -2.43 -22.28
C ARG A 120 2.30 -2.50 -21.11
N ARG A 121 3.03 -3.61 -20.98
CA ARG A 121 4.11 -3.76 -20.00
C ARG A 121 5.19 -2.71 -20.27
N ARG A 122 5.63 -2.57 -21.52
CA ARG A 122 6.65 -1.60 -21.89
C ARG A 122 6.22 -0.16 -21.60
N ALA A 123 5.01 0.22 -22.02
CA ALA A 123 4.48 1.56 -21.77
C ALA A 123 4.36 1.88 -20.27
N LEU A 124 3.97 0.91 -19.44
CA LEU A 124 3.95 1.08 -17.98
C LEU A 124 5.35 1.14 -17.36
N GLN A 125 6.32 0.40 -17.89
CA GLN A 125 7.70 0.42 -17.42
C GLN A 125 8.41 1.73 -17.79
N ASP A 126 8.18 2.24 -19.01
CA ASP A 126 8.70 3.54 -19.45
C ASP A 126 8.09 4.68 -18.62
N ALA A 127 6.80 4.58 -18.26
CA ALA A 127 6.09 5.59 -17.48
C ALA A 127 6.37 5.56 -15.96
N PHE A 128 6.59 4.38 -15.38
CA PHE A 128 6.65 4.19 -13.92
C PHE A 128 7.92 3.50 -13.41
N GLY A 129 8.87 3.15 -14.29
CA GLY A 129 10.10 2.46 -13.94
C GLY A 129 9.86 1.04 -13.41
N GLY A 130 10.67 0.63 -12.43
CA GLY A 130 10.60 -0.67 -11.74
C GLY A 130 9.30 -0.96 -10.96
N TRP A 131 8.28 -0.10 -11.09
CA TRP A 131 6.96 -0.24 -10.45
C TRP A 131 6.23 -1.55 -10.75
N LEU A 132 6.46 -2.13 -11.94
CA LEU A 132 5.92 -3.46 -12.30
C LEU A 132 6.69 -4.62 -11.65
N GLU A 133 7.95 -4.39 -11.28
CA GLU A 133 8.81 -5.39 -10.63
C GLU A 133 8.64 -5.37 -9.10
N THR A 134 8.04 -4.30 -8.56
CA THR A 134 7.54 -4.29 -7.20
C THR A 134 6.31 -5.23 -7.08
N PRO A 135 6.31 -6.24 -6.19
CA PRO A 135 5.21 -7.20 -6.07
C PRO A 135 3.92 -6.58 -5.50
N PRO A 136 2.72 -7.07 -5.91
CA PRO A 136 1.44 -6.45 -5.55
C PRO A 136 1.04 -6.63 -4.08
N ARG A 137 0.47 -5.56 -3.48
CA ARG A 137 0.05 -5.38 -2.06
C ARG A 137 -0.80 -6.49 -1.39
N ARG A 138 -1.39 -7.45 -2.12
CA ARG A 138 -2.13 -8.62 -1.57
C ARG A 138 -1.23 -9.87 -1.39
N MET A 139 -0.05 -9.86 -1.97
CA MET A 139 1.00 -10.88 -1.81
C MET A 139 2.24 -10.31 -1.12
N ALA A 140 2.19 -9.05 -0.69
CA ALA A 140 3.30 -8.43 0.00
C ALA A 140 3.59 -9.24 1.27
N THR A 141 4.79 -9.79 1.35
CA THR A 141 5.27 -10.54 2.50
C THR A 141 5.31 -9.62 3.72
N TRP A 142 5.51 -10.22 4.89
CA TRP A 142 5.65 -9.40 6.09
C TRP A 142 6.85 -8.45 5.96
N ASP A 143 7.96 -8.93 5.37
CA ASP A 143 9.21 -8.18 5.24
C ASP A 143 9.05 -6.99 4.29
N GLU A 144 8.42 -7.19 3.12
CA GLU A 144 8.14 -6.10 2.18
C GLU A 144 7.26 -5.00 2.79
N ARG A 145 6.32 -5.38 3.67
CA ARG A 145 5.51 -4.40 4.40
C ARG A 145 6.26 -3.71 5.52
N ALA A 146 7.24 -4.36 6.12
CA ALA A 146 8.11 -3.74 7.10
C ALA A 146 9.02 -2.73 6.41
N ASP A 147 9.57 -3.05 5.24
CA ASP A 147 10.38 -2.14 4.43
C ASP A 147 9.55 -0.93 3.96
N ASP A 148 8.31 -1.12 3.49
CA ASP A 148 7.39 -0.01 3.18
C ASP A 148 7.21 0.97 4.37
N VAL A 149 7.20 0.45 5.61
CA VAL A 149 7.08 1.27 6.82
C VAL A 149 8.39 1.98 7.13
N THR A 150 9.53 1.29 6.99
CA THR A 150 10.87 1.87 7.15
C THR A 150 11.06 3.05 6.21
N ASP A 151 10.79 2.86 4.92
CA ASP A 151 10.91 3.91 3.90
C ASP A 151 10.04 5.12 4.24
N PHE A 152 8.82 4.88 4.73
CA PHE A 152 7.93 5.95 5.17
C PHE A 152 8.50 6.71 6.37
N VAL A 153 9.02 6.00 7.37
CA VAL A 153 9.60 6.60 8.58
C VAL A 153 10.86 7.40 8.25
N ASP A 154 11.73 6.88 7.37
CA ASP A 154 12.93 7.57 6.92
C ASP A 154 12.60 8.84 6.12
N LEU A 155 11.60 8.77 5.24
CA LEU A 155 11.19 9.90 4.40
C LEU A 155 10.47 11.00 5.20
N HIS A 156 9.63 10.62 6.16
CA HIS A 156 8.73 11.55 6.85
C HIS A 156 9.13 11.84 8.30
N GLY A 157 10.09 11.14 8.86
CA GLY A 157 10.51 11.25 10.25
C GLY A 157 9.43 10.88 11.27
N ARG A 158 8.35 10.20 10.84
CA ARG A 158 7.19 9.86 11.66
C ARG A 158 6.54 8.56 11.19
N LEU A 159 5.75 7.95 12.07
CA LEU A 159 4.95 6.78 11.72
C LEU A 159 3.77 7.14 10.79
N PRO A 160 3.32 6.19 9.96
CA PRO A 160 2.09 6.31 9.18
C PRO A 160 0.85 6.54 10.06
N SER A 161 -0.01 7.47 9.66
CA SER A 161 -1.27 7.84 10.32
C SER A 161 -2.50 7.35 9.55
N LEU A 162 -3.58 7.10 10.29
CA LEU A 162 -4.91 6.81 9.72
C LEU A 162 -5.60 8.05 9.13
N THR A 163 -5.05 9.25 9.36
CA THR A 163 -5.54 10.52 8.81
C THR A 163 -4.79 10.96 7.55
N GLY A 164 -3.83 10.16 7.08
CA GLY A 164 -3.02 10.44 5.90
C GLY A 164 -3.71 10.08 4.57
N ARG A 165 -2.90 10.03 3.51
CA ARG A 165 -3.33 9.56 2.18
C ARG A 165 -3.54 8.04 2.17
N ASP A 166 -4.20 7.50 1.14
CA ASP A 166 -4.62 6.09 1.10
C ASP A 166 -3.46 5.07 1.23
N ASP A 167 -2.27 5.42 0.76
CA ASP A 167 -1.05 4.64 0.92
C ASP A 167 -0.56 4.63 2.37
N GLU A 168 -0.52 5.80 3.02
CA GLU A 168 -0.19 5.96 4.44
C GLU A 168 -1.19 5.24 5.35
N VAL A 169 -2.50 5.40 5.09
CA VAL A 169 -3.57 4.72 5.83
C VAL A 169 -3.43 3.19 5.76
N SER A 170 -2.98 2.67 4.62
CA SER A 170 -2.71 1.23 4.48
C SER A 170 -1.56 0.77 5.40
N LEU A 171 -0.49 1.55 5.52
CA LEU A 171 0.64 1.22 6.41
C LEU A 171 0.23 1.36 7.88
N ALA A 172 -0.55 2.40 8.21
CA ALA A 172 -1.09 2.60 9.55
C ALA A 172 -2.02 1.45 9.98
N ARG A 173 -2.84 0.92 9.06
CA ARG A 173 -3.65 -0.28 9.30
C ARG A 173 -2.80 -1.54 9.47
N TRP A 174 -1.76 -1.70 8.67
CA TRP A 174 -0.84 -2.82 8.81
C TRP A 174 -0.12 -2.81 10.17
N LEU A 175 0.39 -1.64 10.60
CA LEU A 175 0.97 -1.44 11.92
C LEU A 175 -0.03 -1.72 13.03
N THR A 176 -1.29 -1.31 12.88
CA THR A 176 -2.37 -1.64 13.84
C THR A 176 -2.55 -3.16 14.00
N HIS A 177 -2.48 -3.92 12.91
CA HIS A 177 -2.53 -5.38 12.98
C HIS A 177 -1.28 -5.97 13.66
N GLN A 178 -0.08 -5.43 13.38
CA GLN A 178 1.14 -5.88 14.05
C GLN A 178 1.07 -5.62 15.56
N ARG A 179 0.55 -4.46 15.98
CA ARG A 179 0.31 -4.13 17.40
C ARG A 179 -0.63 -5.14 18.05
N ALA A 180 -1.72 -5.52 17.38
CA ALA A 180 -2.64 -6.53 17.90
C ALA A 180 -1.96 -7.90 18.06
N LYS A 181 -1.17 -8.34 17.07
CA LYS A 181 -0.41 -9.60 17.17
C LYS A 181 0.65 -9.56 18.26
N ALA A 182 1.35 -8.44 18.41
CA ALA A 182 2.33 -8.20 19.47
C ALA A 182 1.69 -8.31 20.86
N ARG A 183 0.56 -7.62 21.08
CA ARG A 183 -0.20 -7.69 22.35
C ARG A 183 -0.71 -9.10 22.64
N ALA A 184 -1.05 -9.86 21.61
CA ALA A 184 -1.48 -11.25 21.74
C ALA A 184 -0.33 -12.26 21.89
N GLY A 185 0.94 -11.83 21.89
CA GLY A 185 2.11 -12.73 21.93
C GLY A 185 2.31 -13.56 20.65
N LYS A 186 1.61 -13.22 19.56
CA LYS A 186 1.61 -13.97 18.28
C LYS A 186 2.53 -13.39 17.21
N LEU A 187 3.26 -12.32 17.53
CA LEU A 187 4.25 -11.74 16.62
C LEU A 187 5.62 -12.37 16.90
N ALA A 188 6.24 -12.95 15.88
CA ALA A 188 7.56 -13.56 16.00
C ALA A 188 8.60 -12.55 16.48
N SER A 189 9.53 -12.98 17.35
CA SER A 189 10.55 -12.12 17.95
C SER A 189 11.43 -11.40 16.92
N SER A 190 11.76 -12.06 15.81
CA SER A 190 12.53 -11.45 14.70
C SER A 190 11.80 -10.26 14.06
N ARG A 191 10.49 -10.40 13.87
CA ARG A 191 9.61 -9.36 13.30
C ARG A 191 9.44 -8.17 14.24
N MET A 192 9.36 -8.45 15.53
CA MET A 192 9.30 -7.42 16.56
C MET A 192 10.60 -6.63 16.65
N ASN A 193 11.75 -7.31 16.67
CA ASN A 193 13.07 -6.66 16.69
C ASN A 193 13.31 -5.76 15.48
N ARG A 194 12.85 -6.19 14.29
CA ARG A 194 12.91 -5.37 13.06
C ARG A 194 12.11 -4.08 13.24
N LEU A 195 10.84 -4.16 13.65
CA LEU A 195 10.00 -2.97 13.84
C LEU A 195 10.50 -2.06 14.97
N ASP A 196 11.06 -2.61 16.04
CA ASP A 196 11.66 -1.83 17.12
C ASP A 196 12.86 -1.01 16.64
N LYS A 197 13.63 -1.55 15.69
CA LYS A 197 14.78 -0.88 15.07
C LYS A 197 14.34 0.17 14.05
N ASP A 198 13.47 -0.20 13.12
CA ASP A 198 13.23 0.57 11.89
C ASP A 198 11.98 1.46 11.96
N ALA A 199 11.10 1.23 12.93
CA ALA A 199 9.89 2.02 13.14
C ALA A 199 9.74 2.42 14.63
N PRO A 200 10.66 3.21 15.18
CA PRO A 200 10.65 3.55 16.61
C PRO A 200 9.30 4.14 17.05
N GLY A 201 8.77 3.64 18.17
CA GLY A 201 7.46 4.02 18.68
C GLY A 201 6.28 3.36 17.98
N TRP A 202 6.50 2.41 17.06
CA TRP A 202 5.41 1.69 16.38
C TRP A 202 4.49 0.98 17.37
N LEU A 203 4.97 0.63 18.56
CA LEU A 203 4.19 0.06 19.63
C LEU A 203 4.09 1.10 20.76
N PRO A 204 2.92 1.75 20.94
CA PRO A 204 2.75 2.79 21.96
C PRO A 204 3.03 2.24 23.36
N LEU A 205 3.77 3.00 24.17
CA LEU A 205 4.15 2.64 25.54
C LEU A 205 2.96 2.57 26.52
N ALA A 206 1.74 2.87 26.07
CA ALA A 206 0.54 2.91 26.91
C ALA A 206 -0.63 2.20 26.23
N GLU A 207 -0.96 1.00 26.74
CA GLU A 207 -2.29 0.48 27.04
C GLU A 207 -2.27 -1.06 27.06
N GLY A 208 -2.36 -1.62 28.27
CA GLY A 208 -2.40 -3.06 28.54
C GLY A 208 -1.35 -3.46 29.59
N ARG A 209 -1.78 -3.96 30.75
CA ARG A 209 -0.93 -4.37 31.90
C ARG A 209 0.10 -5.48 31.60
N ASP A 210 0.10 -6.03 30.39
CA ASP A 210 1.04 -7.06 29.93
C ASP A 210 2.18 -6.52 29.04
N PHE A 211 1.98 -5.39 28.36
CA PHE A 211 2.95 -4.88 27.39
C PHE A 211 4.21 -4.28 28.04
N PRO A 212 4.11 -3.47 29.12
CA PRO A 212 5.28 -3.05 29.89
C PRO A 212 6.04 -4.21 30.54
N TRP A 213 5.38 -5.36 30.73
CA TRP A 213 6.00 -6.53 31.36
C TRP A 213 6.94 -7.25 30.39
N GLN A 214 6.47 -7.57 29.18
CA GLN A 214 7.29 -8.30 28.19
C GLN A 214 8.50 -7.49 27.74
N THR A 215 8.33 -6.18 27.49
CA THR A 215 9.45 -5.29 27.13
C THR A 215 10.51 -5.24 28.23
N LYS A 216 10.09 -5.15 29.50
CA LYS A 216 11.04 -5.17 30.63
C LYS A 216 11.67 -6.53 30.85
N ALA A 217 10.94 -7.62 30.62
CA ALA A 217 11.48 -8.98 30.67
C ALA A 217 12.59 -9.17 29.63
N ARG A 218 12.37 -8.70 28.39
CA ARG A 218 13.40 -8.74 27.34
C ARG A 218 14.57 -7.82 27.60
N ALA A 219 14.33 -6.60 28.07
CA ALA A 219 15.40 -5.69 28.46
C ALA A 219 16.29 -6.32 29.56
N LEU A 220 15.67 -7.00 30.52
CA LEU A 220 16.38 -7.75 31.56
C LEU A 220 17.17 -8.92 30.99
N ALA A 221 16.56 -9.73 30.13
CA ALA A 221 17.23 -10.87 29.48
C ALA A 221 18.43 -10.41 28.64
N GLY A 222 18.26 -9.37 27.82
CA GLY A 222 19.33 -8.79 27.01
C GLY A 222 20.45 -8.17 27.85
N PHE A 223 20.11 -7.49 28.95
CA PHE A 223 21.09 -6.97 29.89
C PHE A 223 21.94 -8.08 30.52
N VAL A 224 21.29 -9.14 31.03
CA VAL A 224 22.00 -10.27 31.65
C VAL A 224 22.85 -11.02 30.63
N ALA A 225 22.34 -11.24 29.41
CA ALA A 225 23.09 -11.89 28.34
C ALA A 225 24.31 -11.05 27.89
N GLY A 226 24.17 -9.73 27.81
CA GLY A 226 25.24 -8.84 27.34
C GLY A 226 26.29 -8.51 28.40
N THR A 227 25.91 -8.48 29.68
CA THR A 227 26.82 -8.09 30.78
C THR A 227 27.28 -9.27 31.64
N GLY A 228 26.65 -10.43 31.51
CA GLY A 228 26.86 -11.59 32.38
C GLY A 228 26.42 -11.39 33.83
N ARG A 229 25.80 -10.25 34.16
CA ARG A 229 25.37 -9.89 35.52
C ARG A 229 23.97 -9.33 35.56
N TRP A 230 23.41 -9.30 36.76
CA TRP A 230 22.12 -8.67 37.02
C TRP A 230 22.27 -7.14 37.16
N PRO A 231 21.23 -6.36 36.78
CA PRO A 231 21.24 -4.91 36.93
C PRO A 231 21.29 -4.51 38.40
N VAL A 232 22.09 -3.48 38.74
CA VAL A 232 22.30 -3.04 40.13
C VAL A 232 21.62 -1.69 40.40
N PRO A 233 21.05 -1.47 41.61
CA PRO A 233 20.37 -0.22 41.93
C PRO A 233 21.29 1.00 42.05
N SER A 234 22.59 0.80 42.30
CA SER A 234 23.58 1.87 42.48
C SER A 234 23.96 2.57 41.18
N VAL A 235 23.65 1.98 40.02
CA VAL A 235 23.90 2.57 38.70
C VAL A 235 22.60 3.21 38.20
N PRO A 236 22.53 4.55 38.00
CA PRO A 236 21.30 5.24 37.63
C PRO A 236 20.61 4.67 36.37
N ALA A 237 21.39 4.29 35.35
CA ALA A 237 20.87 3.70 34.11
C ALA A 237 20.23 2.31 34.31
N GLU A 238 20.57 1.60 35.40
CA GLU A 238 20.11 0.23 35.68
C GLU A 238 19.03 0.16 36.76
N ALA A 239 18.89 1.22 37.57
CA ALA A 239 18.04 1.23 38.76
C ALA A 239 16.59 0.85 38.47
N ALA A 240 16.03 1.32 37.35
CA ALA A 240 14.67 0.99 36.93
C ALA A 240 14.48 -0.50 36.61
N LEU A 241 15.48 -1.12 35.99
CA LEU A 241 15.46 -2.55 35.62
C LEU A 241 15.69 -3.43 36.86
N ALA A 242 16.58 -3.01 37.75
CA ALA A 242 16.83 -3.67 39.04
C ALA A 242 15.59 -3.65 39.95
N ALA A 243 14.89 -2.51 40.03
CA ALA A 243 13.64 -2.39 40.79
C ALA A 243 12.54 -3.29 40.22
N TRP A 244 12.42 -3.35 38.90
CA TRP A 244 11.45 -4.21 38.23
C TRP A 244 11.74 -5.70 38.46
N ALA A 245 12.99 -6.14 38.32
CA ALA A 245 13.42 -7.51 38.60
C ALA A 245 13.08 -7.93 40.04
N ARG A 246 13.31 -7.04 41.02
CA ARG A 246 12.94 -7.28 42.43
C ARG A 246 11.44 -7.49 42.61
N SER A 247 10.62 -6.65 41.96
CA SER A 247 9.16 -6.78 41.98
C SER A 247 8.70 -8.11 41.36
N GLN A 248 9.35 -8.58 40.29
CA GLN A 248 9.00 -9.85 39.67
C GLN A 248 9.37 -11.04 40.55
N ARG A 249 10.53 -11.02 41.22
CA ARG A 249 10.90 -12.05 42.21
C ARG A 249 9.91 -12.15 43.37
N SER A 250 9.42 -11.00 43.85
CA SER A 250 8.39 -10.96 44.89
C SER A 250 7.05 -11.52 44.38
N ALA A 251 6.64 -11.17 43.16
CA ALA A 251 5.43 -11.70 42.55
C ALA A 251 5.51 -13.21 42.30
N HIS A 252 6.67 -13.73 41.89
CA HIS A 252 6.92 -15.16 41.70
C HIS A 252 6.80 -15.92 43.03
N ARG A 253 7.48 -15.45 44.09
CA ARG A 253 7.43 -16.06 45.42
C ARG A 253 6.03 -16.10 46.03
N THR A 254 5.21 -15.10 45.73
CA THR A 254 3.83 -14.99 46.25
C THR A 254 2.80 -15.64 45.34
N GLY A 255 3.21 -16.34 44.28
CA GLY A 255 2.31 -17.03 43.35
C GLY A 255 1.45 -16.07 42.50
N ARG A 256 1.84 -14.81 42.39
CA ARG A 256 1.11 -13.76 41.64
C ARG A 256 1.56 -13.63 40.18
N LEU A 257 2.56 -14.40 39.76
CA LEU A 257 2.92 -14.51 38.34
C LEU A 257 2.08 -15.61 37.68
N THR A 258 1.64 -15.35 36.45
CA THR A 258 1.09 -16.39 35.59
C THR A 258 2.20 -17.39 35.21
N ALA A 259 1.83 -18.64 34.92
CA ALA A 259 2.79 -19.68 34.54
C ALA A 259 3.65 -19.26 33.33
N GLU A 260 3.05 -18.58 32.35
CA GLU A 260 3.75 -18.06 31.18
C GLU A 260 4.82 -17.01 31.55
N ARG A 261 4.51 -16.10 32.48
CA ARG A 261 5.45 -15.06 32.95
C ARG A 261 6.58 -15.66 33.79
N ALA A 262 6.27 -16.67 34.59
CA ALA A 262 7.27 -17.41 35.35
C ALA A 262 8.28 -18.09 34.40
N GLY A 263 7.80 -18.83 33.39
CA GLY A 263 8.66 -19.51 32.43
C GLY A 263 9.57 -18.56 31.64
N HIS A 264 9.10 -17.35 31.29
CA HIS A 264 9.94 -16.35 30.62
C HIS A 264 11.07 -15.82 31.51
N LEU A 265 10.85 -15.69 32.82
CA LEU A 265 11.86 -15.21 33.75
C LEU A 265 12.83 -16.32 34.17
N GLU A 266 12.32 -17.54 34.33
CA GLU A 266 13.12 -18.75 34.63
C GLU A 266 14.12 -19.07 33.51
N ALA A 267 13.86 -18.64 32.28
CA ALA A 267 14.80 -18.74 31.16
C ALA A 267 16.00 -17.76 31.26
N ILE A 268 15.96 -16.77 32.16
CA ILE A 268 17.06 -15.79 32.32
C ILE A 268 18.12 -16.38 33.28
N PRO A 269 19.40 -16.47 32.88
CA PRO A 269 20.46 -17.00 33.74
C PRO A 269 20.53 -16.32 35.12
N GLY A 270 20.57 -17.13 36.18
CA GLY A 270 20.60 -16.65 37.55
C GLY A 270 19.24 -16.15 38.07
N TRP A 271 18.12 -16.49 37.40
CA TRP A 271 16.80 -16.43 38.04
C TRP A 271 16.76 -17.47 39.16
N PRO A 272 16.33 -17.11 40.39
CA PRO A 272 16.24 -18.07 41.47
C PRO A 272 15.17 -19.12 41.15
N ASP A 273 15.54 -20.40 41.15
CA ASP A 273 14.58 -21.51 41.09
C ASP A 273 13.56 -21.36 42.22
N ALA A 274 12.26 -21.36 41.88
CA ALA A 274 11.20 -21.46 42.87
C ALA A 274 11.12 -22.91 43.37
N ALA A 275 12.07 -23.27 44.22
CA ALA A 275 12.02 -24.50 44.99
C ALA A 275 12.27 -24.24 46.48
N ILE A 276 11.61 -23.24 47.09
CA ILE A 276 11.34 -23.26 48.54
C ILE A 276 9.97 -22.64 48.82
N ALA A 277 8.92 -23.44 48.70
CA ALA A 277 7.66 -23.22 49.41
C ALA A 277 7.15 -24.56 49.96
N LYS A 278 7.81 -25.03 51.02
CA LYS A 278 7.23 -25.54 52.28
C LYS A 278 8.30 -26.32 53.04
N GLY A 279 8.88 -25.66 54.04
CA GLY A 279 9.73 -26.27 55.06
C GLY A 279 9.49 -25.58 56.39
N GLY A 280 8.58 -26.15 57.18
CA GLY A 280 8.65 -26.26 58.64
C GLY A 280 8.47 -25.00 59.52
N THR A 281 7.38 -25.00 60.27
CA THR A 281 7.41 -24.80 61.75
C THR A 281 6.21 -25.63 62.24
N ILE A 282 6.42 -26.86 62.73
CA ILE A 282 6.57 -27.22 64.16
C ILE A 282 5.70 -26.34 65.07
#